data_AF-A0A1X1NM59-F1
#
_entry.id   AF-A0A1X1NM59-F1
#
_cell.length_a   1.000
_cell.length_b   1.000
_cell.length_c   1.000
_cell.angle_alpha   90.00
_cell.angle_beta   90.00
_cell.angle_gamma   90.00
#
_symmetry.space_group_name_H-M   'P 1'
#
loop_
_entity.id
_entity.type
_entity.pdbx_description
1 polymer ?
#
loop_
_entity_poly.entity_id
_entity_poly.type
_entity_poly.pdbx_seq_one_letter_code
_entity_poly.pdbx_strand_id
1 'polypeptide(L)'
;MSTAPKPIALPPIALPVTAVTCLEDRAHVERAVVLDLEAGVQRLRLGPVSALAVDRTLHAELTADHSASVLDVRIVRTWTPRGPLPSAEDDSALRLRVHALEEERLALGQRRDRLQARLGLLGRLATDLLREIGEGAGSGETEGPRWARELDRVDDERDAYGERLRAVEARLAALAVELGEAQRAMDLTEEEPAELVAHIELTVRAAVAGPVRLRLSHLTPCALWRPAYRAVLDGDSLTLETDAMVWQRTGEDWSDVRLTLSTARSATATEPPRLTEDRLTLKDRTAAERRTVDVELREEEIGDLGPAPVLGLPGVDDGGEARVLHSPAPVSVPGDGRAHRVPLSAFTTAASSEYACSPELSPLVTQVVRFDNRSGHALLAGPVDLVRGSGFSGRGTLDFTVPGASVELAFGSCDDHRVVRHAEESRDSSGLTQRTVVTRTVRLHLSRFSAPGEHDERVVVLRERIPVSEVSAVEVRLRKEACSPAPDVVDEEGIARWEVPLPPGGRRAVTLVYELSASSKVSGI
;
A
#
# COMPACT_ATOMS: atom_id res chain seq x y z
N MET A 1 4.91 13.58 -58.01
CA MET A 1 3.91 12.84 -57.21
C MET A 1 4.20 11.36 -57.33
N SER A 2 4.90 10.79 -56.36
CA SER A 2 5.14 9.34 -56.27
C SER A 2 4.24 8.81 -55.17
N THR A 3 3.07 8.30 -55.56
CA THR A 3 2.17 7.59 -54.64
C THR A 3 2.77 6.22 -54.36
N ALA A 4 3.45 6.11 -53.22
CA ALA A 4 3.79 4.81 -52.65
C ALA A 4 2.50 4.00 -52.45
N PRO A 5 2.46 2.71 -52.85
CA PRO A 5 1.28 1.88 -52.68
C PRO A 5 1.00 1.70 -51.19
N LYS A 6 -0.22 2.07 -50.78
CA LYS A 6 -0.76 1.82 -49.44
C LYS A 6 -0.68 0.30 -49.18
N PRO A 7 0.06 -0.17 -48.17
CA PRO A 7 0.14 -1.60 -47.90
C PRO A 7 -1.27 -2.12 -47.58
N ILE A 8 -1.70 -3.14 -48.32
CA ILE A 8 -2.96 -3.85 -48.07
C ILE A 8 -2.82 -4.49 -46.69
N ALA A 9 -3.44 -3.89 -45.69
CA ALA A 9 -3.41 -4.40 -44.33
C ALA A 9 -4.20 -5.71 -44.30
N LEU A 10 -3.51 -6.83 -44.07
CA LEU A 10 -4.13 -8.12 -43.82
C LEU A 10 -5.12 -7.99 -42.65
N PRO A 11 -6.33 -8.59 -42.73
CA PRO A 11 -7.28 -8.55 -41.63
C PRO A 11 -6.64 -9.20 -40.39
N PRO A 12 -6.74 -8.55 -39.21
CA PRO A 12 -6.15 -9.10 -38.00
C PRO A 12 -6.92 -10.33 -37.54
N ILE A 13 -6.19 -11.41 -37.25
CA ILE A 13 -6.73 -12.62 -36.63
C ILE A 13 -6.68 -12.43 -35.12
N ALA A 14 -7.82 -12.65 -34.45
CA ALA A 14 -7.92 -12.54 -33.00
C ALA A 14 -6.99 -13.52 -32.31
N LEU A 15 -6.27 -13.06 -31.28
CA LEU A 15 -5.31 -13.86 -30.54
C LEU A 15 -5.59 -13.77 -29.03
N PRO A 16 -6.58 -14.53 -28.54
CA PRO A 16 -7.03 -14.43 -27.14
C PRO A 16 -5.95 -14.92 -26.17
N VAL A 17 -5.91 -14.30 -24.99
CA VAL A 17 -5.13 -14.80 -23.86
C VAL A 17 -5.83 -16.05 -23.33
N THR A 18 -5.08 -17.12 -23.12
CA THR A 18 -5.63 -18.43 -22.69
C THR A 18 -5.09 -18.89 -21.35
N ALA A 19 -3.88 -18.47 -20.99
CA ALA A 19 -3.29 -18.69 -19.69
C ALA A 19 -2.36 -17.53 -19.34
N VAL A 20 -2.25 -17.26 -18.04
CA VAL A 20 -1.36 -16.23 -17.50
C VAL A 20 -0.64 -16.81 -16.30
N THR A 21 0.69 -16.70 -16.28
CA THR A 21 1.46 -16.89 -15.05
C THR A 21 1.87 -15.53 -14.51
N CYS A 22 1.22 -15.07 -13.44
CA CYS A 22 1.55 -13.83 -12.76
C CYS A 22 2.74 -14.06 -11.83
N LEU A 23 3.83 -13.33 -12.06
CA LEU A 23 5.03 -13.30 -11.24
C LEU A 23 4.96 -12.07 -10.32
N GLU A 24 6.00 -11.86 -9.52
CA GLU A 24 6.04 -10.72 -8.58
C GLU A 24 6.14 -9.33 -9.24
N ASP A 25 6.48 -9.23 -10.52
CA ASP A 25 6.66 -7.94 -11.21
C ASP A 25 6.18 -7.90 -12.68
N ARG A 26 5.72 -9.05 -13.21
CA ARG A 26 5.32 -9.22 -14.61
C ARG A 26 4.40 -10.42 -14.77
N ALA A 27 3.82 -10.56 -15.95
CA ALA A 27 3.04 -11.72 -16.36
C ALA A 27 3.74 -12.45 -17.51
N HIS A 28 3.78 -13.78 -17.46
CA HIS A 28 4.01 -14.61 -18.64
C HIS A 28 2.65 -14.92 -19.26
N VAL A 29 2.39 -14.35 -20.43
CA VAL A 29 1.11 -14.43 -21.13
C VAL A 29 1.21 -15.51 -22.20
N GLU A 30 0.28 -16.47 -22.17
CA GLU A 30 0.15 -17.50 -23.18
C GLU A 30 -1.16 -17.32 -23.97
N ARG A 31 -1.04 -17.39 -25.29
CA ARG A 31 -2.13 -17.27 -26.25
C ARG A 31 -2.20 -18.52 -27.10
N ALA A 32 -3.40 -18.93 -27.45
CA ALA A 32 -3.60 -20.03 -28.37
C ALA A 32 -4.75 -19.75 -29.34
N VAL A 33 -4.55 -20.11 -30.61
CA VAL A 33 -5.56 -20.00 -31.65
C VAL A 33 -5.34 -21.10 -32.69
N VAL A 34 -6.41 -21.54 -33.35
CA VAL A 34 -6.31 -22.43 -34.51
C VAL A 34 -6.30 -21.57 -35.76
N LEU A 35 -5.28 -21.76 -36.60
CA LEU A 35 -5.09 -21.03 -37.85
C LEU A 35 -5.33 -21.98 -39.02
N ASP A 36 -6.15 -21.57 -39.98
CA ASP A 36 -6.28 -22.29 -41.25
C ASP A 36 -5.20 -21.77 -42.21
N LEU A 37 -4.14 -22.56 -42.39
CA LEU A 37 -3.00 -22.21 -43.24
C LEU A 37 -3.19 -22.77 -44.65
N GLU A 38 -2.65 -22.08 -45.66
CA GLU A 38 -2.50 -22.64 -47.01
C GLU A 38 -1.11 -23.26 -47.18
N ALA A 39 -0.97 -24.13 -48.18
CA ALA A 39 0.34 -24.68 -48.52
C ALA A 39 1.28 -23.58 -49.03
N GLY A 40 2.51 -23.56 -48.52
CA GLY A 40 3.54 -22.58 -48.87
C GLY A 40 3.91 -21.65 -47.72
N VAL A 41 4.46 -20.48 -48.05
CA VAL A 41 4.86 -19.45 -47.08
C VAL A 41 3.81 -18.37 -47.01
N GLN A 42 3.35 -18.04 -45.80
CA GLN A 42 2.31 -17.04 -45.57
C GLN A 42 2.74 -16.09 -44.46
N ARG A 43 2.30 -14.83 -44.57
CA ARG A 43 2.44 -13.82 -43.52
C ARG A 43 1.07 -13.54 -42.93
N LEU A 44 0.98 -13.57 -41.61
CA LEU A 44 -0.24 -13.39 -40.85
C LEU A 44 -0.09 -12.21 -39.90
N ARG A 45 -1.21 -11.52 -39.64
CA ARG A 45 -1.31 -10.44 -38.66
C ARG A 45 -2.21 -10.90 -37.53
N LEU A 46 -1.67 -11.04 -36.32
CA LEU A 46 -2.39 -11.51 -35.13
C LEU A 46 -2.50 -10.39 -34.10
N GLY A 47 -3.61 -10.29 -33.37
CA GLY A 47 -3.76 -9.32 -32.29
C GLY A 47 -5.19 -8.83 -32.08
N PRO A 48 -5.39 -7.75 -31.30
CA PRO A 48 -4.36 -6.92 -30.66
C PRO A 48 -3.56 -7.65 -29.58
N VAL A 49 -2.37 -7.15 -29.27
CA VAL A 49 -1.55 -7.59 -28.12
C VAL A 49 -1.07 -6.37 -27.33
N SER A 50 -0.68 -6.57 -26.07
CA SER A 50 -0.10 -5.50 -25.27
C SER A 50 1.12 -4.86 -25.95
N ALA A 51 1.15 -3.53 -26.01
CA ALA A 51 2.33 -2.79 -26.45
C ALA A 51 3.52 -2.90 -25.49
N LEU A 52 3.29 -3.35 -24.25
CA LEU A 52 4.31 -3.57 -23.24
C LEU A 52 4.97 -4.96 -23.35
N ALA A 53 4.44 -5.85 -24.21
CA ALA A 53 5.02 -7.18 -24.44
C ALA A 53 6.51 -7.08 -24.77
N VAL A 54 7.34 -7.96 -24.18
CA VAL A 54 8.80 -7.91 -24.32
C VAL A 54 9.25 -8.71 -25.54
N ASP A 55 9.79 -8.03 -26.55
CA ASP A 55 10.13 -8.63 -27.86
C ASP A 55 11.03 -9.86 -27.75
N ARG A 56 12.10 -9.77 -26.96
CA ARG A 56 13.10 -10.84 -26.77
C ARG A 56 12.57 -12.10 -26.06
N THR A 57 11.35 -12.05 -25.53
CA THR A 57 10.70 -13.19 -24.87
C THR A 57 9.59 -13.82 -25.70
N LEU A 58 9.34 -13.27 -26.89
CA LEU A 58 8.32 -13.76 -27.81
C LEU A 58 8.72 -15.13 -28.35
N HIS A 59 7.90 -16.13 -28.07
CA HIS A 59 8.06 -17.48 -28.55
C HIS A 59 6.79 -17.96 -29.25
N ALA A 60 6.93 -18.63 -30.38
CA ALA A 60 5.81 -19.11 -31.18
C ALA A 60 6.05 -20.58 -31.58
N GLU A 61 5.04 -21.40 -31.31
CA GLU A 61 5.07 -22.83 -31.60
C GLU A 61 3.83 -23.22 -32.40
N LEU A 62 4.03 -24.04 -33.42
CA LEU A 62 2.96 -24.61 -34.23
C LEU A 62 2.84 -26.10 -33.92
N THR A 63 1.62 -26.57 -33.73
CA THR A 63 1.30 -27.99 -33.59
C THR A 63 0.25 -28.37 -34.62
N ALA A 64 0.56 -29.33 -35.48
CA ALA A 64 -0.31 -29.84 -36.53
C ALA A 64 0.03 -31.29 -36.89
N ASP A 65 -0.91 -31.98 -37.54
CA ASP A 65 -0.71 -33.33 -38.07
C ASP A 65 0.15 -33.36 -39.34
N HIS A 66 0.49 -32.19 -39.88
CA HIS A 66 1.36 -32.00 -41.04
C HIS A 66 2.54 -31.08 -40.73
N SER A 67 3.56 -31.10 -41.59
CA SER A 67 4.74 -30.25 -41.42
C SER A 67 4.37 -28.76 -41.51
N ALA A 68 4.55 -28.02 -40.41
CA ALA A 68 4.41 -26.58 -40.33
C ALA A 68 5.54 -26.00 -39.44
N SER A 69 6.12 -24.86 -39.84
CA SER A 69 7.22 -24.21 -39.12
C SER A 69 7.08 -22.70 -39.08
N VAL A 70 7.45 -22.08 -37.97
CA VAL A 70 7.59 -20.62 -37.85
C VAL A 70 8.90 -20.19 -38.52
N LEU A 71 8.84 -19.24 -39.44
CA LEU A 71 10.01 -18.66 -40.10
C LEU A 71 10.45 -17.35 -39.44
N ASP A 72 9.49 -16.53 -39.02
CA ASP A 72 9.72 -15.24 -38.36
C ASP A 72 8.53 -14.90 -37.46
N VAL A 73 8.80 -14.28 -36.32
CA VAL A 73 7.77 -13.76 -35.41
C VAL A 73 8.27 -12.47 -34.78
N ARG A 74 7.45 -11.41 -34.84
CA ARG A 74 7.81 -10.12 -34.25
C ARG A 74 6.57 -9.35 -33.78
N ILE A 75 6.75 -8.52 -32.76
CA ILE A 75 5.74 -7.55 -32.33
C ILE A 75 5.97 -6.24 -33.09
N VAL A 76 4.92 -5.70 -33.67
CA VAL A 76 4.91 -4.41 -34.37
C VAL A 76 4.02 -3.45 -33.61
N ARG A 77 4.59 -2.31 -33.22
CA ARG A 77 3.93 -1.26 -32.46
C ARG A 77 3.66 -0.07 -33.36
N THR A 78 2.46 0.48 -33.29
CA THR A 78 2.04 1.63 -34.07
C THR A 78 1.25 2.58 -33.18
N TRP A 79 1.59 3.86 -33.22
CA TRP A 79 0.75 4.89 -32.62
C TRP A 79 -0.49 5.06 -33.48
N THR A 80 -1.65 4.70 -32.93
CA THR A 80 -2.93 4.97 -33.58
C THR A 80 -3.65 6.06 -32.79
N PRO A 81 -4.11 7.14 -33.44
CA PRO A 81 -5.03 8.07 -32.80
C PRO A 81 -6.21 7.25 -32.26
N ARG A 82 -6.58 7.44 -30.99
CA ARG A 82 -7.79 6.79 -30.46
C ARG A 82 -8.95 7.17 -31.37
N GLY A 83 -9.74 6.18 -31.79
CA GLY A 83 -11.01 6.46 -32.45
C GLY A 83 -11.89 7.26 -31.48
N PRO A 84 -12.78 8.14 -31.97
CA PRO A 84 -13.65 8.89 -31.08
C PRO A 84 -14.43 7.90 -30.20
N LEU A 85 -14.21 7.96 -28.89
CA LEU A 85 -15.09 7.29 -27.93
C LEU A 85 -16.51 7.86 -28.13
N PRO A 86 -17.57 7.09 -27.89
CA PRO A 86 -18.89 7.69 -27.73
C PRO A 86 -18.78 8.76 -26.65
N SER A 87 -19.13 10.01 -27.00
CA SER A 87 -19.08 11.15 -26.09
C SER A 87 -19.76 10.78 -24.78
N ALA A 88 -19.02 10.78 -23.68
CA ALA A 88 -19.62 10.73 -22.36
C ALA A 88 -20.57 11.94 -22.21
N GLU A 89 -21.69 11.78 -21.49
CA GLU A 89 -22.65 12.88 -21.27
C GLU A 89 -21.97 14.14 -20.68
N ASP A 90 -20.90 13.94 -19.92
CA ASP A 90 -20.09 14.99 -19.28
C ASP A 90 -19.33 15.90 -20.26
N ASP A 91 -18.96 15.39 -21.44
CA ASP A 91 -18.17 16.10 -22.45
C ASP A 91 -18.96 17.25 -23.07
N SER A 92 -20.26 17.03 -23.29
CA SER A 92 -21.19 18.06 -23.74
C SER A 92 -21.47 19.09 -22.64
N ALA A 93 -21.49 18.67 -21.37
CA ALA A 93 -21.73 19.55 -20.24
C ALA A 93 -20.56 20.53 -20.01
N LEU A 94 -19.32 20.06 -20.14
CA LEU A 94 -18.12 20.90 -19.99
C LEU A 94 -18.03 21.97 -21.07
N ARG A 95 -18.30 21.64 -22.35
CA ARG A 95 -18.32 22.62 -23.45
C ARG A 95 -19.38 23.69 -23.25
N LEU A 96 -20.59 23.30 -22.83
CA LEU A 96 -21.66 24.26 -22.51
C LEU A 96 -21.26 25.16 -21.34
N ARG A 97 -20.56 24.63 -20.33
CA ARG A 97 -20.08 25.39 -19.18
C ARG A 97 -19.02 26.42 -19.57
N VAL A 98 -18.03 26.04 -20.38
CA VAL A 98 -17.00 26.95 -20.90
C VAL A 98 -17.65 28.09 -21.69
N HIS A 99 -18.56 27.77 -22.60
CA HIS A 99 -19.26 28.77 -23.41
C HIS A 99 -20.04 29.78 -22.54
N ALA A 100 -20.80 29.29 -21.55
CA ALA A 100 -21.55 30.15 -20.63
C ALA A 100 -20.64 31.09 -19.81
N LEU A 101 -19.48 30.60 -19.36
CA LEU A 101 -18.49 31.39 -18.63
C LEU A 101 -17.85 32.47 -19.52
N GLU A 102 -17.60 32.18 -20.80
CA GLU A 102 -17.09 33.16 -21.75
C GLU A 102 -18.08 34.29 -22.04
N GLU A 103 -19.36 33.96 -22.18
CA GLU A 103 -20.44 34.93 -22.34
C GLU A 103 -20.56 35.84 -21.11
N GLU A 104 -20.53 35.27 -19.90
CA GLU A 104 -20.55 36.04 -18.65
C GLU A 104 -19.34 36.98 -18.55
N ARG A 105 -18.15 36.51 -18.95
CA ARG A 105 -16.91 37.31 -18.94
C ARG A 105 -17.03 38.51 -19.86
N LEU A 106 -17.57 38.31 -21.06
CA LEU A 106 -17.79 39.37 -22.03
C LEU A 106 -18.76 40.42 -21.49
N ALA A 107 -19.89 39.99 -20.92
CA ALA A 107 -20.91 40.88 -20.37
C ALA A 107 -20.38 41.72 -19.19
N LEU A 108 -19.61 41.11 -18.29
CA LEU A 108 -18.98 41.81 -17.17
C LEU A 108 -17.86 42.75 -17.62
N GLY A 109 -17.08 42.37 -18.64
CA GLY A 109 -16.08 43.25 -19.26
C GLY A 109 -16.71 44.54 -19.80
N GLN A 110 -17.80 44.42 -20.56
CA GLN A 110 -18.56 45.58 -21.04
C GLN A 110 -19.14 46.44 -19.90
N ARG A 111 -19.51 45.82 -18.77
CA ARG A 111 -20.01 46.53 -17.59
C ARG A 111 -18.89 47.30 -16.87
N ARG A 112 -17.72 46.69 -16.71
CA ARG A 112 -16.51 47.33 -16.16
C ARG A 112 -16.16 48.58 -16.96
N ASP A 113 -16.10 48.45 -18.29
CA ASP A 113 -15.70 49.57 -19.18
C ASP A 113 -16.70 50.75 -19.07
N ARG A 114 -18.01 50.46 -18.99
CA ARG A 114 -19.04 51.49 -18.75
C ARG A 114 -18.88 52.20 -17.40
N LEU A 115 -18.57 51.45 -16.33
CA LEU A 115 -18.37 52.01 -15.00
C LEU A 115 -17.10 52.88 -14.94
N GLN A 116 -16.01 52.43 -15.56
CA GLN A 116 -14.78 53.20 -15.68
C GLN A 116 -15.01 54.51 -16.46
N ALA A 117 -15.74 54.45 -17.58
CA ALA A 117 -16.10 55.65 -18.33
C ALA A 117 -16.95 56.64 -17.50
N ARG A 118 -17.90 56.14 -16.70
CA ARG A 118 -18.74 56.96 -15.81
C ARG A 118 -17.91 57.61 -14.70
N LEU A 119 -17.02 56.86 -14.05
CA LEU A 119 -16.10 57.39 -13.04
C LEU A 119 -15.15 58.45 -13.63
N GLY A 120 -14.63 58.23 -14.84
CA GLY A 120 -13.82 59.22 -15.55
C GLY A 120 -14.59 60.51 -15.89
N LEU A 121 -15.89 60.42 -16.18
CA LEU A 121 -16.74 61.61 -16.34
C LEU A 121 -16.94 62.35 -15.02
N LEU A 122 -17.25 61.64 -13.93
CA LEU A 122 -17.44 62.24 -12.60
C LEU A 122 -16.16 62.89 -12.07
N GLY A 123 -14.99 62.30 -12.33
CA GLY A 123 -13.70 62.91 -12.00
C GLY A 123 -13.45 64.23 -12.74
N ARG A 124 -13.87 64.33 -14.01
CA ARG A 124 -13.82 65.60 -14.76
C ARG A 124 -14.78 66.63 -14.17
N LEU A 125 -16.02 66.24 -13.87
CA LEU A 125 -17.02 67.11 -13.24
C LEU A 125 -16.55 67.64 -11.88
N ALA A 126 -15.95 66.80 -11.03
CA ALA A 126 -15.36 67.22 -9.77
C ALA A 126 -14.26 68.27 -9.98
N THR A 127 -13.41 68.06 -10.99
CA THR A 127 -12.32 69.00 -11.33
C THR A 127 -12.88 70.36 -11.76
N ASP A 128 -13.91 70.36 -12.61
CA ASP A 128 -14.57 71.59 -13.06
C ASP A 128 -15.28 72.32 -11.91
N LEU A 129 -15.94 71.60 -11.01
CA LEU A 129 -16.61 72.17 -9.85
C LEU A 129 -15.60 72.81 -8.87
N LEU A 130 -14.48 72.14 -8.59
CA LEU A 130 -13.41 72.71 -7.76
C LEU A 130 -12.80 73.98 -8.38
N ARG A 131 -12.69 74.03 -9.71
CA ARG A 131 -12.26 75.23 -10.43
C ARG A 131 -13.29 76.37 -10.30
N GLU A 132 -14.58 76.09 -10.49
CA GLU A 132 -15.67 77.06 -10.29
C GLU A 132 -15.66 77.62 -8.87
N ILE A 133 -15.52 76.77 -7.85
CA ILE A 133 -15.41 77.18 -6.45
C ILE A 133 -14.22 78.13 -6.23
N GLY A 134 -13.06 77.81 -6.81
CA GLY A 134 -11.86 78.65 -6.71
C GLY A 134 -12.03 80.02 -7.37
N GLU A 135 -12.69 80.07 -8.52
CA GLU A 135 -12.99 81.30 -9.26
C GLU A 135 -14.05 82.17 -8.53
N GLY A 136 -15.15 81.57 -8.08
CA GLY A 136 -16.25 82.26 -7.39
C GLY A 136 -15.90 82.73 -5.97
N ALA A 137 -15.10 81.97 -5.22
CA ALA A 137 -14.59 82.42 -3.93
C ALA A 137 -13.67 83.66 -4.08
N GLY A 138 -12.94 83.76 -5.19
CA GLY A 138 -12.09 84.91 -5.52
C GLY A 138 -12.86 86.17 -5.90
N SER A 139 -14.10 86.04 -6.39
CA SER A 139 -15.00 87.17 -6.75
C SER A 139 -15.91 87.64 -5.61
N GLY A 140 -15.83 87.00 -4.44
CA GLY A 140 -16.63 87.36 -3.26
C GLY A 140 -18.03 86.72 -3.22
N GLU A 141 -18.27 85.67 -4.01
CA GLU A 141 -19.53 84.90 -3.96
C GLU A 141 -19.64 84.09 -2.64
N THR A 142 -20.86 83.98 -2.12
CA THR A 142 -21.16 83.27 -0.86
C THR A 142 -22.12 82.10 -1.08
N GLU A 143 -21.90 81.31 -2.14
CA GLU A 143 -22.69 80.12 -2.49
C GLU A 143 -22.19 78.81 -1.84
N GLY A 144 -21.46 78.89 -0.72
CA GLY A 144 -20.85 77.73 -0.03
C GLY A 144 -21.79 76.52 0.18
N PRO A 145 -23.05 76.70 0.62
CA PRO A 145 -24.00 75.59 0.78
C PRO A 145 -24.44 74.91 -0.52
N ARG A 146 -24.32 75.57 -1.68
CA ARG A 146 -24.60 74.96 -2.99
C ARG A 146 -23.42 74.13 -3.43
N TRP A 147 -22.20 74.68 -3.38
CA TRP A 147 -20.98 73.98 -3.76
C TRP A 147 -20.72 72.73 -2.92
N ALA A 148 -20.96 72.79 -1.61
CA ALA A 148 -20.88 71.63 -0.73
C ALA A 148 -21.84 70.51 -1.19
N ARG A 149 -23.11 70.85 -1.48
CA ARG A 149 -24.10 69.86 -1.96
C ARG A 149 -23.74 69.23 -3.30
N GLU A 150 -23.17 69.99 -4.23
CA GLU A 150 -22.76 69.46 -5.53
C GLU A 150 -21.49 68.59 -5.42
N LEU A 151 -20.53 68.96 -4.55
CA LEU A 151 -19.36 68.13 -4.24
C LEU A 151 -19.77 66.82 -3.57
N ASP A 152 -20.57 66.90 -2.49
CA ASP A 152 -21.09 65.73 -1.78
C ASP A 152 -21.82 64.78 -2.74
N ARG A 153 -22.63 65.32 -3.65
CA ARG A 153 -23.32 64.53 -4.68
C ARG A 153 -22.34 63.81 -5.63
N VAL A 154 -21.31 64.51 -6.10
CA VAL A 154 -20.32 63.93 -7.03
C VAL A 154 -19.50 62.86 -6.31
N ASP A 155 -19.11 63.09 -5.06
CA ASP A 155 -18.38 62.13 -4.25
C ASP A 155 -19.23 60.90 -3.92
N ASP A 156 -20.50 61.08 -3.53
CA ASP A 156 -21.47 59.99 -3.32
C ASP A 156 -21.66 59.15 -4.60
N GLU A 157 -21.80 59.79 -5.77
CA GLU A 157 -21.89 59.09 -7.05
C GLU A 157 -20.59 58.32 -7.36
N ARG A 158 -19.42 58.94 -7.12
CA ARG A 158 -18.11 58.30 -7.34
C ARG A 158 -17.91 57.08 -6.45
N ASP A 159 -18.26 57.16 -5.18
CA ASP A 159 -18.16 56.06 -4.24
C ASP A 159 -19.11 54.93 -4.66
N ALA A 160 -20.36 55.24 -5.00
CA ALA A 160 -21.33 54.25 -5.45
C ALA A 160 -20.90 53.53 -6.74
N TYR A 161 -20.35 54.25 -7.74
CA TYR A 161 -19.84 53.64 -8.96
C TYR A 161 -18.50 52.91 -8.73
N GLY A 162 -17.67 53.39 -7.80
CA GLY A 162 -16.42 52.75 -7.39
C GLY A 162 -16.64 51.39 -6.73
N GLU A 163 -17.62 51.29 -5.81
CA GLU A 163 -18.04 50.02 -5.21
C GLU A 163 -18.56 49.04 -6.27
N ARG A 164 -19.40 49.51 -7.21
CA ARG A 164 -19.90 48.68 -8.32
C ARG A 164 -18.78 48.19 -9.23
N LEU A 165 -17.76 49.02 -9.49
CA LEU A 165 -16.61 48.64 -10.30
C LEU A 165 -15.79 47.56 -9.59
N ARG A 166 -15.49 47.74 -8.30
CA ARG A 166 -14.78 46.75 -7.47
C ARG A 166 -15.52 45.40 -7.44
N ALA A 167 -16.85 45.42 -7.32
CA ALA A 167 -17.66 44.20 -7.36
C ALA A 167 -17.58 43.48 -8.73
N VAL A 168 -17.62 44.22 -9.84
CA VAL A 168 -17.48 43.64 -11.19
C VAL A 168 -16.08 43.09 -11.43
N GLU A 169 -15.04 43.80 -10.99
CA GLU A 169 -13.64 43.35 -11.10
C GLU A 169 -13.38 42.09 -10.27
N ALA A 170 -13.92 42.01 -9.05
CA ALA A 170 -13.86 40.81 -8.23
C ALA A 170 -14.56 39.61 -8.90
N ARG A 171 -15.73 39.82 -9.51
CA ARG A 171 -16.43 38.75 -10.25
C ARG A 171 -15.66 38.32 -11.49
N LEU A 172 -15.07 39.24 -12.25
CA LEU A 172 -14.21 38.92 -13.39
C LEU A 172 -12.99 38.09 -12.99
N ALA A 173 -12.37 38.40 -11.84
CA ALA A 173 -11.25 37.63 -11.31
C ALA A 173 -11.68 36.19 -10.93
N ALA A 174 -12.81 36.04 -10.24
CA ALA A 174 -13.37 34.72 -9.90
C ALA A 174 -13.72 33.90 -11.16
N LEU A 175 -14.35 34.55 -12.14
CA LEU A 175 -14.75 33.91 -13.39
C LEU A 175 -13.55 33.44 -14.23
N ALA A 176 -12.42 34.15 -14.18
CA ALA A 176 -11.19 33.72 -14.84
C ALA A 176 -10.63 32.42 -14.24
N VAL A 177 -10.76 32.23 -12.91
CA VAL A 177 -10.40 30.98 -12.25
C VAL A 177 -11.35 29.86 -12.67
N GLU A 178 -12.67 30.09 -12.61
CA GLU A 178 -13.68 29.11 -13.04
C GLU A 178 -13.48 28.66 -14.50
N LEU A 179 -13.21 29.61 -15.40
CA LEU A 179 -12.96 29.32 -16.82
C LEU A 179 -11.66 28.52 -17.00
N GLY A 180 -10.59 28.86 -16.27
CA GLY A 180 -9.33 28.12 -16.33
C GLY A 180 -9.42 26.70 -15.76
N GLU A 181 -10.28 26.47 -14.77
CA GLU A 181 -10.60 25.12 -14.27
C GLU A 181 -11.41 24.31 -15.28
N ALA A 182 -12.47 24.90 -15.84
CA ALA A 182 -13.31 24.25 -16.84
C ALA A 182 -12.54 23.90 -18.12
N GLN A 183 -11.68 24.81 -18.58
CA GLN A 183 -10.82 24.57 -19.75
C GLN A 183 -9.83 23.43 -19.51
N ARG A 184 -9.16 23.41 -18.34
CA ARG A 184 -8.25 22.31 -17.99
C ARG A 184 -8.96 20.96 -17.90
N ALA A 185 -10.19 20.94 -17.35
CA ALA A 185 -10.99 19.72 -17.29
C ALA A 185 -11.39 19.24 -18.70
N MET A 186 -11.71 20.16 -19.61
CA MET A 186 -11.98 19.86 -21.01
C MET A 186 -10.73 19.35 -21.74
N ASP A 187 -9.58 20.01 -21.59
CA ASP A 187 -8.32 19.61 -22.22
C ASP A 187 -7.89 18.21 -21.77
N LEU A 188 -8.05 17.88 -20.48
CA LEU A 188 -7.80 16.53 -19.93
C LEU A 188 -8.72 15.45 -20.53
N THR A 189 -9.90 15.84 -21.02
CA THR A 189 -10.88 14.92 -21.61
C THR A 189 -10.72 14.84 -23.13
N GLU A 190 -10.31 15.93 -23.80
CA GLU A 190 -10.19 16.05 -25.26
C GLU A 190 -8.80 15.65 -25.80
N GLU A 191 -7.70 15.93 -25.09
CA GLU A 191 -6.34 15.52 -25.47
C GLU A 191 -5.96 14.18 -24.83
N GLU A 192 -6.60 13.09 -25.23
CA GLU A 192 -6.04 11.77 -24.94
C GLU A 192 -4.88 11.48 -25.93
N PRO A 193 -3.67 11.17 -25.43
CA PRO A 193 -2.53 10.88 -26.28
C PRO A 193 -2.84 9.70 -27.21
N ALA A 194 -2.27 9.73 -28.43
CA ALA A 194 -2.34 8.59 -29.35
C ALA A 194 -2.03 7.29 -28.59
N GLU A 195 -2.80 6.24 -28.84
CA GLU A 195 -2.60 4.97 -28.14
C GLU A 195 -1.54 4.16 -28.88
N LEU A 196 -0.54 3.67 -28.14
CA LEU A 196 0.42 2.73 -28.68
C LEU A 196 -0.22 1.35 -28.72
N VAL A 197 -0.63 0.92 -29.92
CA VAL A 197 -1.23 -0.41 -30.13
C VAL A 197 -0.17 -1.34 -30.71
N ALA A 198 -0.23 -2.62 -30.33
CA ALA A 198 0.66 -3.64 -30.87
C ALA A 198 -0.10 -4.80 -31.50
N HIS A 199 0.54 -5.41 -32.49
CA HIS A 199 0.11 -6.66 -33.11
C HIS A 199 1.32 -7.52 -33.43
N ILE A 200 1.10 -8.79 -33.73
CA ILE A 200 2.14 -9.75 -34.07
C ILE A 200 2.11 -9.95 -35.58
N GLU A 201 3.28 -9.83 -36.21
CA GLU A 201 3.51 -10.33 -37.56
C GLU A 201 4.16 -11.70 -37.45
N LEU A 202 3.50 -12.72 -38.00
CA LEU A 202 3.95 -14.10 -37.99
C LEU A 202 4.15 -14.57 -39.44
N THR A 203 5.34 -15.05 -39.78
CA THR A 203 5.63 -15.70 -41.06
C THR A 203 5.76 -17.19 -40.83
N VAL A 204 4.93 -17.99 -41.49
CA VAL A 204 4.89 -19.45 -41.36
C VAL A 204 5.11 -20.13 -42.70
N ARG A 205 5.53 -21.39 -42.65
CA ARG A 205 5.54 -22.31 -43.80
C ARG A 205 4.74 -23.56 -43.45
N ALA A 206 3.76 -23.92 -44.28
CA ALA A 206 3.03 -25.18 -44.19
C ALA A 206 3.24 -26.01 -45.46
N ALA A 207 3.43 -27.32 -45.31
CA ALA A 207 3.59 -28.22 -46.46
C ALA A 207 2.26 -28.49 -47.19
N VAL A 208 1.15 -28.48 -46.45
CA VAL A 208 -0.21 -28.73 -46.93
C VAL A 208 -1.14 -27.69 -46.30
N ALA A 209 -2.24 -27.38 -46.98
CA ALA A 209 -3.28 -26.53 -46.41
C ALA A 209 -4.05 -27.28 -45.31
N GLY A 210 -4.34 -26.62 -44.19
CA GLY A 210 -5.03 -27.24 -43.06
C GLY A 210 -4.97 -26.46 -41.76
N PRO A 211 -5.73 -26.91 -40.74
CA PRO A 211 -5.75 -26.28 -39.43
C PRO A 211 -4.46 -26.56 -38.65
N VAL A 212 -3.86 -25.51 -38.11
CA VAL A 212 -2.65 -25.56 -37.29
C VAL A 212 -2.90 -24.82 -35.98
N ARG A 213 -2.58 -25.47 -34.85
CA ARG A 213 -2.66 -24.81 -33.54
C ARG A 213 -1.41 -23.97 -33.33
N LEU A 214 -1.58 -22.65 -33.19
CA LEU A 214 -0.53 -21.74 -32.74
C LEU A 214 -0.60 -21.59 -31.22
N ARG A 215 0.52 -21.78 -30.54
CA ARG A 215 0.76 -21.32 -29.17
C ARG A 215 1.81 -20.23 -29.19
N LEU A 216 1.50 -19.10 -28.57
CA LEU A 216 2.40 -17.96 -28.49
C LEU A 216 2.56 -17.54 -27.04
N SER A 217 3.80 -17.27 -26.62
CA SER A 217 4.07 -16.82 -25.26
C SER A 217 5.03 -15.63 -25.23
N HIS A 218 4.85 -14.76 -24.24
CA HIS A 218 5.73 -13.61 -24.02
C HIS A 218 5.63 -13.11 -22.56
N LEU A 219 6.66 -12.41 -22.10
CA LEU A 219 6.57 -11.65 -20.86
C LEU A 219 5.96 -10.28 -21.13
N THR A 220 5.11 -9.81 -20.21
CA THR A 220 4.54 -8.46 -20.19
C THR A 220 4.72 -7.89 -18.79
N PRO A 221 5.39 -6.74 -18.63
CA PRO A 221 5.56 -6.10 -17.33
C PRO A 221 4.23 -5.53 -16.82
N CYS A 222 4.26 -4.94 -15.62
CA CYS A 222 3.11 -4.25 -15.01
C CYS A 222 1.98 -5.22 -14.61
N ALA A 223 2.36 -6.39 -14.11
CA ALA A 223 1.48 -7.30 -13.38
C ALA A 223 2.14 -7.69 -12.06
N LEU A 224 1.35 -7.81 -11.01
CA LEU A 224 1.81 -8.11 -9.64
C LEU A 224 0.74 -8.95 -8.97
N TRP A 225 1.14 -9.82 -8.05
CA TRP A 225 0.22 -10.47 -7.14
C TRP A 225 0.78 -10.56 -5.72
N ARG A 226 -0.11 -10.68 -4.73
CA ARG A 226 0.24 -10.93 -3.32
C ARG A 226 -0.78 -11.89 -2.69
N PRO A 227 -0.37 -12.78 -1.77
CA PRO A 227 -1.33 -13.58 -1.00
C PRO A 227 -2.13 -12.67 -0.07
N ALA A 228 -3.39 -13.02 0.16
CA ALA A 228 -4.23 -12.43 1.19
C ALA A 228 -5.05 -13.53 1.84
N TYR A 229 -5.11 -13.52 3.16
CA TYR A 229 -5.81 -14.56 3.91
C TYR A 229 -7.01 -13.99 4.65
N ARG A 230 -7.98 -14.84 4.91
CA ARG A 230 -9.06 -14.56 5.85
C ARG A 230 -9.24 -15.76 6.77
N ALA A 231 -9.06 -15.52 8.06
CA ALA A 231 -9.18 -16.54 9.10
C ALA A 231 -10.47 -16.29 9.89
N VAL A 232 -11.42 -17.22 9.79
CA VAL A 232 -12.71 -17.18 10.48
C VAL A 232 -12.68 -18.19 11.62
N LEU A 233 -12.75 -17.69 12.85
CA LEU A 233 -12.83 -18.51 14.07
C LEU A 233 -14.28 -18.69 14.50
N ASP A 234 -14.70 -19.94 14.64
CA ASP A 234 -16.01 -20.36 15.14
C ASP A 234 -15.84 -21.46 16.19
N GLY A 235 -15.92 -21.08 17.47
CA GLY A 235 -15.59 -21.96 18.59
C GLY A 235 -14.15 -22.51 18.48
N ASP A 236 -14.03 -23.83 18.47
CA ASP A 236 -12.77 -24.57 18.33
C ASP A 236 -12.43 -24.93 16.87
N SER A 237 -13.10 -24.29 15.91
CA SER A 237 -12.91 -24.51 14.48
C SER A 237 -12.42 -23.24 13.81
N LEU A 238 -11.37 -23.35 13.01
CA LEU A 238 -10.85 -22.26 12.19
C LEU A 238 -10.98 -22.61 10.71
N THR A 239 -11.59 -21.70 9.95
CA THR A 239 -11.58 -21.73 8.49
C THR A 239 -10.61 -20.69 7.95
N LEU A 240 -9.61 -21.13 7.20
CA LEU A 240 -8.66 -20.25 6.51
C LEU A 240 -8.97 -20.23 5.02
N GLU A 241 -9.37 -19.07 4.52
CA GLU A 241 -9.54 -18.77 3.10
C GLU A 241 -8.23 -18.13 2.59
N THR A 242 -7.73 -18.64 1.46
CA THR A 242 -6.55 -18.12 0.77
C THR A 242 -6.96 -17.52 -0.56
N ASP A 243 -6.73 -16.22 -0.70
CA ASP A 243 -6.91 -15.47 -1.92
C ASP A 243 -5.56 -14.95 -2.43
N ALA A 244 -5.53 -14.57 -3.71
CA ALA A 244 -4.51 -13.71 -4.26
C ALA A 244 -5.11 -12.38 -4.67
N MET A 245 -4.48 -11.29 -4.24
CA MET A 245 -4.72 -9.99 -4.81
C MET A 245 -3.86 -9.86 -6.06
N VAL A 246 -4.47 -9.58 -7.20
CA VAL A 246 -3.80 -9.44 -8.50
C VAL A 246 -4.01 -8.01 -8.98
N TRP A 247 -2.92 -7.35 -9.35
CA TRP A 247 -2.91 -6.04 -9.98
C TRP A 247 -2.31 -6.17 -11.36
N GLN A 248 -2.95 -5.60 -12.36
CA GLN A 248 -2.37 -5.58 -13.69
C GLN A 248 -2.75 -4.31 -14.44
N ARG A 249 -1.76 -3.75 -15.13
CA ARG A 249 -1.88 -2.64 -16.08
C ARG A 249 -1.05 -3.00 -17.30
N THR A 250 -1.23 -4.23 -17.77
CA THR A 250 -0.51 -4.76 -18.92
C THR A 250 -0.97 -4.14 -20.24
N GLY A 251 -2.07 -3.36 -20.23
CA GLY A 251 -2.65 -2.78 -21.43
C GLY A 251 -3.59 -3.72 -22.18
N GLU A 252 -3.96 -4.84 -21.57
CA GLU A 252 -4.98 -5.76 -22.06
C GLU A 252 -5.72 -6.41 -20.90
N ASP A 253 -6.98 -6.78 -21.13
CA ASP A 253 -7.78 -7.51 -20.16
C ASP A 253 -7.50 -9.01 -20.24
N TRP A 254 -7.44 -9.66 -19.09
CA TRP A 254 -7.43 -11.12 -19.03
C TRP A 254 -8.87 -11.56 -18.84
N SER A 255 -9.44 -12.27 -19.82
CA SER A 255 -10.82 -12.76 -19.75
C SER A 255 -10.83 -14.28 -19.82
N ASP A 256 -11.41 -14.92 -18.82
CA ASP A 256 -11.56 -16.38 -18.73
C ASP A 256 -10.23 -17.16 -18.88
N VAL A 257 -9.17 -16.67 -18.23
CA VAL A 257 -7.81 -17.24 -18.35
C VAL A 257 -7.51 -18.25 -17.26
N ARG A 258 -6.71 -19.27 -17.59
CA ARG A 258 -6.07 -20.10 -16.56
C ARG A 258 -4.98 -19.30 -15.86
N LEU A 259 -5.22 -18.89 -14.63
CA LEU A 259 -4.27 -18.11 -13.84
C LEU A 259 -3.39 -19.02 -12.97
N THR A 260 -2.08 -18.84 -13.13
CA THR A 260 -1.04 -19.40 -12.28
C THR A 260 -0.31 -18.24 -11.61
N LEU A 261 0.05 -18.39 -10.34
CA LEU A 261 0.74 -17.41 -9.53
C LEU A 261 2.08 -17.99 -9.13
N SER A 262 3.16 -17.22 -9.31
CA SER A 262 4.51 -17.67 -9.03
C SER A 262 5.29 -16.64 -8.23
N THR A 263 5.98 -17.09 -7.19
CA THR A 263 6.95 -16.25 -6.43
C THR A 263 8.33 -16.23 -7.10
N ALA A 264 8.49 -16.88 -8.28
CA ALA A 264 9.75 -16.90 -8.99
C ALA A 264 10.18 -15.49 -9.41
N ARG A 265 11.38 -15.09 -8.97
CA ARG A 265 12.04 -13.83 -9.36
C ARG A 265 13.00 -14.12 -10.51
N SER A 266 12.59 -13.79 -11.73
CA SER A 266 13.41 -14.03 -12.94
C SER A 266 14.65 -13.12 -13.04
N ALA A 267 14.78 -12.12 -12.16
CA ALA A 267 15.81 -11.07 -12.24
C ALA A 267 16.91 -11.14 -11.18
N THR A 268 17.01 -12.23 -10.40
CA THR A 268 18.11 -12.37 -9.44
C THR A 268 19.42 -12.45 -10.23
N ALA A 269 20.39 -11.60 -9.87
CA ALA A 269 21.69 -11.49 -10.54
C ALA A 269 22.28 -12.89 -10.78
N THR A 270 22.41 -13.29 -12.04
CA THR A 270 23.03 -14.55 -12.45
C THR A 270 24.54 -14.55 -12.18
N GLU A 271 25.12 -13.37 -11.94
CA GLU A 271 26.53 -13.24 -11.61
C GLU A 271 26.70 -13.16 -10.08
N PRO A 272 27.47 -14.08 -9.47
CA PRO A 272 27.69 -14.07 -8.03
C PRO A 272 28.40 -12.77 -7.61
N PRO A 273 28.06 -12.19 -6.45
CA PRO A 273 28.76 -11.01 -5.94
C PRO A 273 30.25 -11.33 -5.79
N ARG A 274 31.11 -10.49 -6.35
CA ARG A 274 32.56 -10.64 -6.18
C ARG A 274 32.96 -9.96 -4.87
N LEU A 275 33.62 -10.71 -3.98
CA LEU A 275 34.26 -10.14 -2.81
C LEU A 275 35.34 -9.15 -3.24
N THR A 276 35.29 -7.93 -2.72
CA THR A 276 36.39 -6.96 -2.82
C THR A 276 37.38 -7.18 -1.67
N GLU A 277 38.61 -6.69 -1.82
CA GLU A 277 39.61 -6.72 -0.74
C GLU A 277 39.07 -6.01 0.51
N ASP A 278 38.98 -6.73 1.63
CA ASP A 278 38.70 -6.15 2.94
C ASP A 278 40.00 -5.61 3.55
N ARG A 279 40.37 -4.41 3.11
CA ARG A 279 41.60 -3.75 3.56
C ARG A 279 41.44 -3.20 4.97
N LEU A 280 41.97 -3.94 5.95
CA LEU A 280 42.22 -3.45 7.29
C LEU A 280 43.23 -2.30 7.24
N THR A 281 42.77 -1.10 7.58
CA THR A 281 43.64 0.07 7.74
C THR A 281 43.91 0.29 9.23
N LEU A 282 45.18 0.41 9.59
CA LEU A 282 45.59 0.74 10.94
C LEU A 282 45.23 2.21 11.19
N LYS A 283 44.24 2.43 12.07
CA LYS A 283 43.94 3.75 12.63
C LYS A 283 44.55 3.78 14.03
N ASP A 284 45.44 4.72 14.29
CA ASP A 284 46.01 4.89 15.62
C ASP A 284 44.89 5.18 16.62
N ARG A 285 44.71 4.30 17.61
CA ARG A 285 43.74 4.47 18.70
C ARG A 285 44.06 5.73 19.49
N THR A 286 43.05 6.54 19.77
CA THR A 286 43.21 7.72 20.63
C THR A 286 43.38 7.29 22.09
N ALA A 287 44.02 8.15 22.90
CA ALA A 287 44.28 7.85 24.31
C ALA A 287 43.00 7.65 25.16
N ALA A 288 41.85 8.14 24.68
CA ALA A 288 40.53 7.96 25.30
C ALA A 288 40.01 6.51 25.14
N GLU A 289 40.21 5.88 23.98
CA GLU A 289 39.70 4.53 23.67
C GLU A 289 40.49 3.39 24.34
N ARG A 290 41.60 3.69 25.01
CA ARG A 290 42.45 2.71 25.72
C ARG A 290 42.06 2.51 27.19
N ARG A 291 41.11 3.30 27.72
CA ARG A 291 40.80 3.32 29.16
C ARG A 291 39.40 2.85 29.56
N THR A 292 38.53 2.55 28.60
CA THR A 292 37.14 2.22 28.91
C THR A 292 36.81 0.82 28.40
N VAL A 293 36.48 -0.08 29.33
CA VAL A 293 35.66 -1.26 29.03
C VAL A 293 34.26 -0.83 29.44
N ASP A 294 33.48 -0.35 28.47
CA ASP A 294 32.06 -0.10 28.69
C ASP A 294 31.35 -1.45 28.69
N VAL A 295 30.88 -1.85 29.87
CA VAL A 295 29.78 -2.80 29.99
C VAL A 295 28.53 -1.93 29.96
N GLU A 296 28.07 -1.59 28.77
CA GLU A 296 26.69 -1.13 28.63
C GLU A 296 25.79 -2.34 28.87
N LEU A 297 24.94 -2.26 29.90
CA LEU A 297 23.68 -2.98 29.89
C LEU A 297 22.92 -2.43 28.68
N ARG A 298 23.12 -3.08 27.55
CA ARG A 298 22.33 -2.86 26.37
C ARG A 298 20.96 -3.40 26.72
N GLU A 299 20.09 -2.53 27.21
CA GLU A 299 18.67 -2.67 26.87
C GLU A 299 18.64 -2.58 25.34
N GLU A 300 18.90 -3.69 24.66
CA GLU A 300 18.31 -3.89 23.37
C GLU A 300 16.81 -3.87 23.66
N GLU A 301 16.22 -2.67 23.50
CA GLU A 301 15.04 -2.61 22.67
C GLU A 301 15.36 -3.53 21.51
N ILE A 302 14.70 -4.69 21.49
CA ILE A 302 14.49 -5.44 20.28
C ILE A 302 13.62 -4.49 19.45
N GLY A 303 14.25 -3.46 18.90
CA GLY A 303 13.83 -2.93 17.63
C GLY A 303 13.87 -4.17 16.78
N ASP A 304 12.67 -4.64 16.45
CA ASP A 304 12.45 -5.66 15.43
C ASP A 304 13.54 -5.43 14.39
N LEU A 305 14.52 -6.34 14.32
CA LEU A 305 15.52 -6.33 13.28
C LEU A 305 14.73 -6.70 12.04
N GLY A 306 13.96 -5.74 11.57
CA GLY A 306 13.24 -5.79 10.33
C GLY A 306 14.26 -6.24 9.30
N PRO A 307 13.86 -7.13 8.38
CA PRO A 307 14.78 -7.76 7.45
C PRO A 307 15.69 -6.69 6.88
N ALA A 308 17.02 -6.90 7.03
CA ALA A 308 18.05 -5.99 6.55
C ALA A 308 17.62 -5.46 5.18
N PRO A 309 17.71 -4.13 4.91
CA PRO A 309 17.11 -3.54 3.73
C PRO A 309 17.63 -4.25 2.49
N VAL A 310 16.81 -5.16 1.95
CA VAL A 310 17.11 -5.86 0.72
C VAL A 310 17.06 -4.80 -0.36
N LEU A 311 18.16 -4.64 -1.08
CA LEU A 311 18.27 -3.70 -2.19
C LEU A 311 17.36 -4.21 -3.33
N GLY A 312 16.09 -3.82 -3.32
CA GLY A 312 15.04 -4.28 -4.25
C GLY A 312 13.63 -4.17 -3.68
N LEU A 313 12.61 -4.45 -4.49
CA LEU A 313 11.23 -4.60 -4.01
C LEU A 313 11.15 -5.84 -3.11
N PRO A 314 10.54 -5.76 -1.90
CA PRO A 314 10.38 -6.93 -1.04
C PRO A 314 9.52 -7.97 -1.77
N GLY A 315 10.11 -9.12 -2.09
CA GLY A 315 9.40 -10.27 -2.64
C GLY A 315 8.49 -10.90 -1.59
N VAL A 316 7.62 -11.82 -2.00
CA VAL A 316 6.88 -12.65 -1.04
C VAL A 316 7.89 -13.62 -0.40
N ASP A 317 7.83 -13.79 0.92
CA ASP A 317 8.61 -14.83 1.57
C ASP A 317 8.00 -16.20 1.24
N ASP A 318 8.76 -16.96 0.45
CA ASP A 318 8.40 -18.25 -0.11
C ASP A 318 9.19 -19.41 0.51
N GLY A 319 9.92 -19.13 1.59
CA GLY A 319 10.78 -20.09 2.28
C GLY A 319 12.06 -20.44 1.50
N GLY A 320 12.46 -19.59 0.55
CA GLY A 320 13.72 -19.72 -0.20
C GLY A 320 13.62 -20.51 -1.52
N GLU A 321 12.44 -21.01 -1.87
CA GLU A 321 12.17 -21.69 -3.14
C GLU A 321 10.91 -21.14 -3.78
N ALA A 322 10.95 -20.93 -5.10
CA ALA A 322 9.80 -20.44 -5.84
C ALA A 322 8.59 -21.37 -5.67
N ARG A 323 7.47 -20.80 -5.24
CA ARG A 323 6.18 -21.50 -5.09
C ARG A 323 5.27 -21.14 -6.25
N VAL A 324 4.50 -22.14 -6.67
CA VAL A 324 3.50 -22.01 -7.74
C VAL A 324 2.14 -22.36 -7.16
N LEU A 325 1.19 -21.43 -7.30
CA LEU A 325 -0.20 -21.60 -6.90
C LEU A 325 -1.08 -21.50 -8.15
N HIS A 326 -2.15 -22.29 -8.20
CA HIS A 326 -3.08 -22.29 -9.33
C HIS A 326 -4.45 -21.82 -8.86
N SER A 327 -5.09 -20.97 -9.65
CA SER A 327 -6.52 -20.72 -9.44
C SER A 327 -7.31 -21.97 -9.85
N PRO A 328 -8.28 -22.43 -9.04
CA PRO A 328 -9.05 -23.65 -9.30
C PRO A 328 -9.97 -23.54 -10.52
N ALA A 329 -10.30 -22.32 -10.94
CA ALA A 329 -11.15 -22.04 -12.08
C ALA A 329 -10.53 -20.92 -12.95
N PRO A 330 -10.94 -20.80 -14.23
CA PRO A 330 -10.60 -19.63 -15.03
C PRO A 330 -11.07 -18.33 -14.38
N VAL A 331 -10.31 -17.26 -14.57
CA VAL A 331 -10.58 -15.95 -13.95
C VAL A 331 -10.49 -14.82 -14.97
N SER A 332 -11.15 -13.70 -14.66
CA SER A 332 -11.05 -12.47 -15.44
C SER A 332 -10.46 -11.35 -14.59
N VAL A 333 -9.40 -10.70 -15.07
CA VAL A 333 -8.68 -9.61 -14.39
C VAL A 333 -8.51 -8.42 -15.36
N PRO A 334 -9.28 -7.33 -15.17
CA PRO A 334 -9.17 -6.12 -15.97
C PRO A 334 -7.81 -5.41 -15.86
N GLY A 335 -7.42 -4.69 -16.91
CA GLY A 335 -6.18 -3.93 -17.04
C GLY A 335 -6.18 -2.55 -16.41
N ASP A 336 -7.00 -2.36 -15.37
CA ASP A 336 -7.28 -1.06 -14.74
C ASP A 336 -6.27 -0.66 -13.66
N GLY A 337 -5.31 -1.52 -13.34
CA GLY A 337 -4.34 -1.32 -12.27
C GLY A 337 -4.91 -1.41 -10.85
N ARG A 338 -6.18 -1.81 -10.68
CA ARG A 338 -6.81 -1.98 -9.37
C ARG A 338 -6.53 -3.38 -8.80
N ALA A 339 -6.80 -3.55 -7.51
CA ALA A 339 -6.68 -4.83 -6.83
C ALA A 339 -7.88 -5.72 -7.18
N HIS A 340 -7.63 -6.87 -7.79
CA HIS A 340 -8.64 -7.88 -8.06
C HIS A 340 -8.40 -9.12 -7.20
N ARG A 341 -9.44 -9.59 -6.50
CA ARG A 341 -9.35 -10.73 -5.58
C ARG A 341 -9.65 -12.03 -6.33
N VAL A 342 -8.70 -12.96 -6.29
CA VAL A 342 -8.82 -14.30 -6.89
C VAL A 342 -8.79 -15.36 -5.80
N PRO A 343 -9.85 -16.15 -5.61
CA PRO A 343 -9.85 -17.24 -4.65
C PRO A 343 -8.95 -18.38 -5.11
N LEU A 344 -8.15 -18.94 -4.19
CA LEU A 344 -7.24 -20.06 -4.46
C LEU A 344 -7.67 -21.33 -3.75
N SER A 345 -7.79 -21.27 -2.42
CA SER A 345 -8.11 -22.42 -1.58
C SER A 345 -8.84 -22.00 -0.31
N ALA A 346 -9.52 -22.97 0.32
CA ALA A 346 -10.02 -22.82 1.67
C ALA A 346 -9.95 -24.17 2.38
N PHE A 347 -9.66 -24.16 3.67
CA PHE A 347 -9.75 -25.35 4.51
C PHE A 347 -10.24 -25.01 5.91
N THR A 348 -10.84 -26.00 6.56
CA THR A 348 -11.28 -25.91 7.95
C THR A 348 -10.50 -26.92 8.78
N THR A 349 -10.03 -26.50 9.95
CA THR A 349 -9.30 -27.34 10.90
C THR A 349 -9.74 -27.06 12.33
N ALA A 350 -9.54 -28.04 13.20
CA ALA A 350 -9.61 -27.80 14.63
C ALA A 350 -8.52 -26.79 15.03
N ALA A 351 -8.86 -25.91 15.96
CA ALA A 351 -7.99 -24.87 16.48
C ALA A 351 -8.09 -24.84 18.01
N SER A 352 -6.97 -24.57 18.66
CA SER A 352 -6.92 -24.36 20.11
C SER A 352 -6.64 -22.90 20.41
N SER A 353 -7.38 -22.31 21.35
CA SER A 353 -7.14 -20.94 21.79
C SER A 353 -6.47 -20.88 23.15
N GLU A 354 -5.45 -20.03 23.29
CA GLU A 354 -4.88 -19.61 24.57
C GLU A 354 -5.08 -18.10 24.77
N TYR A 355 -5.27 -17.67 26.02
CA TYR A 355 -5.28 -16.24 26.36
C TYR A 355 -3.88 -15.86 26.82
N ALA A 356 -3.14 -15.09 26.04
CA ALA A 356 -1.76 -14.71 26.32
C ALA A 356 -1.67 -13.28 26.82
N CYS A 357 -0.77 -13.02 27.78
CA CYS A 357 -0.47 -11.67 28.24
C CYS A 357 1.01 -11.52 28.63
N SER A 358 1.64 -10.44 28.15
CA SER A 358 3.01 -10.06 28.49
C SER A 358 3.04 -8.61 29.00
N PRO A 359 2.68 -8.38 30.29
CA PRO A 359 2.38 -7.05 30.83
C PRO A 359 3.55 -6.06 30.81
N GLU A 360 4.79 -6.54 30.72
CA GLU A 360 5.97 -5.72 30.48
C GLU A 360 5.89 -4.95 29.15
N LEU A 361 5.35 -5.58 28.10
CA LEU A 361 5.18 -4.98 26.77
C LEU A 361 3.78 -4.37 26.60
N SER A 362 2.75 -5.07 27.06
CA SER A 362 1.36 -4.63 26.93
C SER A 362 0.46 -5.25 28.02
N PRO A 363 -0.38 -4.46 28.72
CA PRO A 363 -1.31 -4.96 29.72
C PRO A 363 -2.54 -5.67 29.12
N LEU A 364 -2.63 -5.75 27.79
CA LEU A 364 -3.77 -6.36 27.11
C LEU A 364 -3.63 -7.89 27.11
N VAL A 365 -4.74 -8.58 27.40
CA VAL A 365 -4.84 -10.03 27.20
C VAL A 365 -5.31 -10.28 25.78
N THR A 366 -4.59 -11.11 25.03
CA THR A 366 -4.85 -11.39 23.62
C THR A 366 -5.25 -12.85 23.45
N GLN A 367 -6.27 -13.11 22.64
CA GLN A 367 -6.63 -14.48 22.27
C GLN A 367 -5.71 -14.95 21.14
N VAL A 368 -4.83 -15.90 21.44
CA VAL A 368 -3.93 -16.52 20.45
C VAL A 368 -4.51 -17.86 20.05
N VAL A 369 -4.68 -18.08 18.76
CA VAL A 369 -5.25 -19.30 18.19
C VAL A 369 -4.17 -20.06 17.45
N ARG A 370 -4.01 -21.34 17.80
CA ARG A 370 -3.08 -22.27 17.14
C ARG A 370 -3.85 -23.27 16.28
N PHE A 371 -3.35 -23.55 15.09
CA PHE A 371 -3.93 -24.52 14.17
C PHE A 371 -2.90 -25.03 13.17
N ASP A 372 -3.11 -26.22 12.61
CA ASP A 372 -2.21 -26.79 11.61
C ASP A 372 -2.56 -26.34 10.19
N ASN A 373 -1.56 -26.07 9.36
CA ASN A 373 -1.75 -25.84 7.93
C ASN A 373 -2.20 -27.14 7.23
N ARG A 374 -3.50 -27.27 6.97
CA ARG A 374 -4.11 -28.40 6.24
C ARG A 374 -4.53 -28.06 4.81
N SER A 375 -4.00 -26.97 4.25
CA SER A 375 -4.32 -26.54 2.87
C SER A 375 -3.77 -27.48 1.78
N GLY A 376 -2.78 -28.32 2.12
CA GLY A 376 -2.08 -29.17 1.16
C GLY A 376 -0.96 -28.46 0.38
N HIS A 377 -0.73 -27.17 0.64
CA HIS A 377 0.38 -26.40 0.07
C HIS A 377 1.01 -25.48 1.13
N ALA A 378 2.16 -24.87 0.80
CA ALA A 378 2.75 -23.87 1.68
C ALA A 378 1.87 -22.61 1.72
N LEU A 379 1.65 -22.07 2.91
CA LEU A 379 1.08 -20.74 3.11
C LEU A 379 2.24 -19.75 3.04
N LEU A 380 2.15 -18.82 2.09
CA LEU A 380 3.14 -17.76 1.89
C LEU A 380 2.96 -16.65 2.92
N ALA A 381 4.03 -15.94 3.28
CA ALA A 381 3.89 -14.84 4.22
C ALA A 381 2.99 -13.74 3.66
N GLY A 382 2.05 -13.23 4.46
CA GLY A 382 1.09 -12.24 4.00
C GLY A 382 0.07 -11.77 5.03
N PRO A 383 -0.73 -10.74 4.71
CA PRO A 383 -1.75 -10.21 5.60
C PRO A 383 -2.91 -11.20 5.76
N VAL A 384 -3.43 -11.30 6.99
CA VAL A 384 -4.63 -12.09 7.31
C VAL A 384 -5.70 -11.21 7.94
N ASP A 385 -6.89 -11.19 7.36
CA ASP A 385 -8.08 -10.61 7.98
C ASP A 385 -8.65 -11.60 9.01
N LEU A 386 -8.75 -11.17 10.26
CA LEU A 386 -9.19 -12.00 11.38
C LEU A 386 -10.66 -11.74 11.68
N VAL A 387 -11.49 -12.79 11.67
CA VAL A 387 -12.94 -12.70 11.83
C VAL A 387 -13.40 -13.67 12.91
N ARG A 388 -14.33 -13.22 13.76
CA ARG A 388 -14.98 -14.01 14.82
C ARG A 388 -16.51 -13.88 14.71
N GLY A 389 -17.27 -14.55 15.58
CA GLY A 389 -18.73 -14.49 15.59
C GLY A 389 -19.35 -13.08 15.68
N SER A 390 -18.63 -12.10 16.22
CA SER A 390 -19.03 -10.68 16.26
C SER A 390 -18.65 -9.87 15.02
N GLY A 391 -17.96 -10.46 14.05
CA GLY A 391 -17.48 -9.84 12.81
C GLY A 391 -15.95 -9.68 12.76
N PHE A 392 -15.51 -8.66 12.01
CA PHE A 392 -14.09 -8.37 11.81
C PHE A 392 -13.42 -7.98 13.14
N SER A 393 -12.36 -8.69 13.49
CA SER A 393 -11.62 -8.53 14.75
C SER A 393 -10.30 -7.78 14.59
N GLY A 394 -9.73 -7.76 13.39
CA GLY A 394 -8.47 -7.07 13.12
C GLY A 394 -7.71 -7.66 11.95
N ARG A 395 -6.49 -7.17 11.72
CA ARG A 395 -5.54 -7.76 10.77
C ARG A 395 -4.35 -8.31 11.52
N GLY A 396 -3.91 -9.49 11.13
CA GLY A 396 -2.63 -10.07 11.52
C GLY A 396 -1.71 -10.25 10.32
N THR A 397 -0.56 -10.85 10.58
CA THR A 397 0.37 -11.35 9.57
C THR A 397 0.50 -12.85 9.74
N LEU A 398 0.52 -13.56 8.63
CA LEU A 398 0.83 -14.97 8.56
C LEU A 398 2.26 -15.09 8.06
N ASP A 399 3.06 -15.91 8.75
CA ASP A 399 4.43 -16.23 8.34
C ASP A 399 4.46 -17.42 7.39
N PHE A 400 5.54 -17.59 6.64
CA PHE A 400 5.68 -18.73 5.75
C PHE A 400 5.52 -20.05 6.52
N THR A 401 4.53 -20.85 6.13
CA THR A 401 4.19 -22.09 6.83
C THR A 401 4.03 -23.25 5.85
N VAL A 402 4.85 -24.29 6.00
CA VAL A 402 4.77 -25.51 5.19
C VAL A 402 3.53 -26.35 5.51
N PRO A 403 3.08 -27.26 4.62
CA PRO A 403 1.99 -28.18 4.91
C PRO A 403 2.23 -28.97 6.21
N GLY A 404 1.22 -29.02 7.07
CA GLY A 404 1.24 -29.75 8.34
C GLY A 404 1.94 -29.03 9.50
N ALA A 405 2.59 -27.89 9.27
CA ALA A 405 3.16 -27.09 10.36
C ALA A 405 2.08 -26.24 11.07
N SER A 406 2.32 -25.94 12.35
CA SER A 406 1.43 -25.12 13.18
C SER A 406 1.57 -23.63 12.83
N VAL A 407 0.45 -22.93 12.81
CA VAL A 407 0.31 -21.48 12.65
C VAL A 407 -0.25 -20.91 13.96
N GLU A 408 0.23 -19.73 14.35
CA GLU A 408 -0.34 -18.96 15.46
C GLU A 408 -0.90 -17.63 14.94
N LEU A 409 -2.15 -17.33 15.29
CA LEU A 409 -2.78 -16.05 14.95
C LEU A 409 -3.38 -15.39 16.19
N ALA A 410 -3.06 -14.13 16.41
CA ALA A 410 -3.58 -13.33 17.50
C ALA A 410 -4.91 -12.66 17.10
N PHE A 411 -6.04 -13.22 17.57
CA PHE A 411 -7.38 -12.67 17.37
C PHE A 411 -7.66 -11.49 18.31
N GLY A 412 -6.78 -10.50 18.36
CA GLY A 412 -7.01 -9.24 19.09
C GLY A 412 -7.17 -9.37 20.61
N SER A 413 -7.27 -8.22 21.27
CA SER A 413 -7.41 -8.12 22.73
C SER A 413 -8.80 -8.52 23.22
N CYS A 414 -8.85 -8.98 24.46
CA CYS A 414 -10.07 -9.35 25.16
C CYS A 414 -10.45 -8.25 26.15
N ASP A 415 -11.47 -7.46 25.82
CA ASP A 415 -11.90 -6.29 26.62
C ASP A 415 -12.48 -6.67 28.00
N ASP A 416 -12.86 -7.94 28.16
CA ASP A 416 -13.31 -8.54 29.40
C ASP A 416 -12.17 -8.80 30.38
N HIS A 417 -10.90 -8.64 30.00
CA HIS A 417 -9.75 -8.83 30.87
C HIS A 417 -9.03 -7.52 31.17
N ARG A 418 -8.56 -7.37 32.40
CA ARG A 418 -7.71 -6.25 32.81
C ARG A 418 -6.52 -6.76 33.60
N VAL A 419 -5.33 -6.38 33.15
CA VAL A 419 -4.07 -6.66 33.85
C VAL A 419 -3.42 -5.34 34.25
N VAL A 420 -2.95 -5.27 35.50
CA VAL A 420 -2.20 -4.13 36.04
C VAL A 420 -0.86 -4.63 36.53
N ARG A 421 0.22 -3.98 36.07
CA ARG A 421 1.60 -4.30 36.43
C ARG A 421 2.19 -3.20 37.31
N HIS A 422 2.76 -3.59 38.45
CA HIS A 422 3.54 -2.74 39.32
C HIS A 422 4.92 -3.36 39.52
N ALA A 423 5.98 -2.65 39.15
CA ALA A 423 7.35 -3.09 39.36
C ALA A 423 8.04 -2.16 40.36
N GLU A 424 8.70 -2.76 41.36
CA GLU A 424 9.47 -2.08 42.40
C GLU A 424 10.90 -2.65 42.39
N GLU A 425 11.89 -1.78 42.58
CA GLU A 425 13.30 -2.16 42.68
C GLU A 425 13.88 -1.69 44.02
N SER A 426 14.62 -2.57 44.70
CA SER A 426 15.42 -2.23 45.88
C SER A 426 16.89 -2.57 45.64
N ARG A 427 17.78 -1.74 46.17
CA ARG A 427 19.23 -1.90 46.01
C ARG A 427 19.90 -1.99 47.37
N ASP A 428 20.62 -3.09 47.59
CA ASP A 428 21.42 -3.32 48.78
C ASP A 428 22.90 -3.41 48.40
N SER A 429 23.69 -2.42 48.83
CA SER A 429 25.15 -2.41 48.68
C SER A 429 25.82 -2.71 50.02
N SER A 430 26.37 -3.91 50.18
CA SER A 430 27.10 -4.30 51.40
C SER A 430 28.57 -3.89 51.31
N GLY A 431 28.98 -2.95 52.17
CA GLY A 431 30.35 -2.43 52.23
C GLY A 431 31.43 -3.46 52.61
N LEU A 432 31.04 -4.61 53.19
CA LEU A 432 31.96 -5.69 53.56
C LEU A 432 32.20 -6.71 52.45
N THR A 433 31.27 -6.87 51.50
CA THR A 433 31.35 -7.92 50.46
C THR A 433 31.65 -7.37 49.06
N GLN A 434 31.70 -6.03 48.90
CA GLN A 434 31.88 -5.36 47.60
C GLN A 434 30.95 -5.91 46.49
N ARG A 435 29.76 -6.40 46.86
CA ARG A 435 28.72 -6.84 45.93
C ARG A 435 27.50 -5.93 46.06
N THR A 436 26.95 -5.55 44.92
CA THR A 436 25.67 -4.87 44.80
C THR A 436 24.61 -5.92 44.50
N VAL A 437 23.52 -5.92 45.26
CA VAL A 437 22.35 -6.77 45.01
C VAL A 437 21.17 -5.87 44.70
N VAL A 438 20.59 -6.04 43.52
CA VAL A 438 19.38 -5.37 43.07
C VAL A 438 18.25 -6.39 43.11
N THR A 439 17.24 -6.16 43.94
CA THR A 439 16.06 -7.01 44.01
C THR A 439 14.93 -6.35 43.24
N ARG A 440 14.36 -7.05 42.26
CA ARG A 440 13.19 -6.59 41.51
C ARG A 440 11.97 -7.40 41.93
N THR A 441 10.91 -6.69 42.30
CA THR A 441 9.61 -7.26 42.66
C THR A 441 8.56 -6.77 41.67
N VAL A 442 7.97 -7.68 40.91
CA VAL A 442 6.90 -7.40 39.95
C VAL A 442 5.60 -7.99 40.49
N ARG A 443 4.60 -7.13 40.71
CA ARG A 443 3.24 -7.49 41.12
C ARG A 443 2.28 -7.29 39.96
N LEU A 444 1.55 -8.33 39.62
CA LEU A 444 0.58 -8.38 38.52
C LEU A 444 -0.79 -8.66 39.12
N HIS A 445 -1.77 -7.82 38.79
CA HIS A 445 -3.16 -8.00 39.17
C HIS A 445 -3.99 -8.28 37.93
N LEU A 446 -4.55 -9.48 37.84
CA LEU A 446 -5.42 -9.91 36.77
C LEU A 446 -6.87 -9.90 37.26
N SER A 447 -7.76 -9.37 36.46
CA SER A 447 -9.20 -9.42 36.69
C SER A 447 -9.94 -9.71 35.39
N ARG A 448 -10.99 -10.54 35.48
CA ARG A 448 -11.91 -10.80 34.38
C ARG A 448 -13.29 -10.26 34.73
N PHE A 449 -13.84 -9.43 33.86
CA PHE A 449 -15.23 -9.02 33.85
C PHE A 449 -16.03 -10.05 33.07
N SER A 450 -17.25 -10.35 33.49
CA SER A 450 -18.06 -11.39 32.83
C SER A 450 -19.52 -10.98 32.85
N ALA A 451 -20.23 -11.27 31.76
CA ALA A 451 -21.66 -11.02 31.69
C ALA A 451 -22.44 -12.04 32.56
N PRO A 452 -23.65 -11.72 33.04
CA PRO A 452 -24.47 -12.66 33.78
C PRO A 452 -24.76 -13.92 32.94
N GLY A 453 -24.40 -15.11 33.46
CA GLY A 453 -24.65 -16.40 32.81
C GLY A 453 -23.42 -17.05 32.16
N GLU A 454 -22.25 -16.40 32.18
CA GLU A 454 -20.98 -17.01 31.79
C GLU A 454 -20.39 -17.82 32.97
N HIS A 455 -20.14 -19.12 32.77
CA HIS A 455 -19.70 -20.04 33.83
C HIS A 455 -18.31 -20.62 33.59
N ASP A 456 -17.74 -20.43 32.39
CA ASP A 456 -16.51 -21.08 32.00
C ASP A 456 -15.27 -20.35 32.55
N GLU A 457 -14.45 -21.10 33.28
CA GLU A 457 -13.12 -20.67 33.68
C GLU A 457 -12.22 -20.55 32.44
N ARG A 458 -11.44 -19.47 32.36
CA ARG A 458 -10.44 -19.27 31.31
C ARG A 458 -9.06 -19.22 31.93
N VAL A 459 -8.09 -19.85 31.29
CA VAL A 459 -6.69 -19.82 31.71
C VAL A 459 -5.97 -18.72 30.93
N VAL A 460 -5.35 -17.78 31.64
CA VAL A 460 -4.48 -16.76 31.05
C VAL A 460 -3.03 -17.18 31.22
N VAL A 461 -2.34 -17.38 30.11
CA VAL A 461 -0.89 -17.62 30.04
C VAL A 461 -0.17 -16.29 30.17
N LEU A 462 0.34 -16.05 31.38
CA LEU A 462 1.06 -14.85 31.76
C LEU A 462 2.56 -15.06 31.56
N ARG A 463 3.25 -14.10 30.93
CA ARG A 463 4.69 -14.16 30.67
C ARG A 463 5.39 -12.88 31.17
N GLU A 464 6.47 -13.02 31.92
CA GLU A 464 7.35 -11.92 32.36
C GLU A 464 8.81 -12.27 32.10
N ARG A 465 9.64 -11.27 31.81
CA ARG A 465 11.07 -11.45 31.61
C ARG A 465 11.83 -11.42 32.94
N ILE A 466 12.75 -12.35 33.08
CA ILE A 466 13.85 -12.35 34.02
C ILE A 466 15.12 -12.17 33.20
N PRO A 467 15.97 -11.16 33.47
CA PRO A 467 17.22 -10.99 32.74
C PRO A 467 18.10 -12.24 32.82
N VAL A 468 18.74 -12.58 31.70
CA VAL A 468 19.78 -13.62 31.66
C VAL A 468 21.16 -12.95 31.61
N SER A 469 22.16 -13.56 32.22
CA SER A 469 23.52 -12.99 32.27
C SER A 469 24.47 -13.81 31.39
N GLU A 470 25.12 -13.14 30.44
CA GLU A 470 26.20 -13.71 29.64
C GLU A 470 27.58 -13.59 30.32
N VAL A 471 27.67 -12.79 31.41
CA VAL A 471 28.92 -12.49 32.09
C VAL A 471 28.91 -13.10 33.49
N SER A 472 29.92 -13.90 33.80
CA SER A 472 30.05 -14.57 35.13
C SER A 472 30.13 -13.60 36.32
N ALA A 473 30.38 -12.31 36.06
CA ALA A 473 30.44 -11.25 37.07
C ALA A 473 29.07 -10.73 37.52
N VAL A 474 28.00 -11.06 36.78
CA VAL A 474 26.60 -10.75 37.11
C VAL A 474 25.85 -12.07 37.25
N GLU A 475 25.24 -12.29 38.39
CA GLU A 475 24.52 -13.50 38.73
C GLU A 475 23.05 -13.15 38.99
N VAL A 476 22.16 -13.75 38.21
CA VAL A 476 20.71 -13.59 38.34
C VAL A 476 20.11 -14.78 39.08
N ARG A 477 19.32 -14.52 40.11
CA ARG A 477 18.68 -15.55 40.94
C ARG A 477 17.19 -15.28 41.10
N LEU A 478 16.37 -16.25 40.69
CA LEU A 478 14.93 -16.24 41.00
C LEU A 478 14.72 -16.57 42.48
N ARG A 479 14.01 -15.70 43.21
CA ARG A 479 13.62 -15.94 44.61
C ARG A 479 12.28 -16.67 44.66
N LYS A 480 12.30 -17.97 44.35
CA LYS A 480 11.08 -18.80 44.23
C LYS A 480 10.18 -18.73 45.47
N GLU A 481 10.76 -18.68 46.66
CA GLU A 481 10.02 -18.62 47.93
C GLU A 481 9.33 -17.27 48.17
N ALA A 482 9.81 -16.21 47.51
CA ALA A 482 9.22 -14.88 47.56
C ALA A 482 8.23 -14.63 46.41
N CYS A 483 8.13 -15.55 45.45
CA CYS A 483 7.13 -15.50 44.39
C CYS A 483 5.78 -16.05 44.88
N SER A 484 4.68 -15.50 44.39
CA SER A 484 3.34 -15.94 44.77
C SER A 484 2.33 -15.75 43.63
N PRO A 485 1.88 -16.83 42.96
CA PRO A 485 2.50 -18.16 42.96
C PRO A 485 3.90 -18.13 42.30
N ALA A 486 4.72 -19.16 42.56
CA ALA A 486 5.95 -19.37 41.82
C ALA A 486 5.65 -19.61 40.32
N PRO A 487 6.54 -19.20 39.38
CA PRO A 487 6.38 -19.51 37.97
C PRO A 487 6.27 -21.02 37.74
N ASP A 488 5.40 -21.43 36.83
CA ASP A 488 5.26 -22.84 36.43
C ASP A 488 6.51 -23.31 35.69
N VAL A 489 7.03 -22.47 34.80
CA VAL A 489 8.26 -22.69 34.02
C VAL A 489 9.02 -21.37 33.87
N VAL A 490 10.36 -21.46 33.83
CA VAL A 490 11.25 -20.40 33.35
C VAL A 490 12.14 -21.03 32.30
N ASP A 491 12.15 -20.51 31.07
CA ASP A 491 12.98 -21.02 29.97
C ASP A 491 14.43 -20.49 30.03
N GLU A 492 15.28 -20.97 29.13
CA GLU A 492 16.72 -20.61 29.09
C GLU A 492 16.94 -19.15 28.70
N GLU A 493 15.96 -18.56 28.01
CA GLU A 493 15.90 -17.15 27.62
C GLU A 493 15.40 -16.24 28.76
N GLY A 494 15.03 -16.81 29.91
CA GLY A 494 14.61 -16.09 31.10
C GLY A 494 13.14 -15.66 31.11
N ILE A 495 12.28 -16.23 30.28
CA ILE A 495 10.85 -15.95 30.29
C ILE A 495 10.16 -16.84 31.32
N ALA A 496 9.64 -16.21 32.37
CA ALA A 496 8.81 -16.84 33.38
C ALA A 496 7.35 -16.94 32.91
N ARG A 497 6.77 -18.14 33.00
CA ARG A 497 5.40 -18.46 32.56
C ARG A 497 4.52 -18.88 33.74
N TRP A 498 3.29 -18.38 33.77
CA TRP A 498 2.21 -18.86 34.64
C TRP A 498 0.96 -19.18 33.84
N GLU A 499 0.27 -20.25 34.22
CA GLU A 499 -1.09 -20.55 33.79
C GLU A 499 -2.06 -20.12 34.89
N VAL A 500 -2.70 -18.97 34.69
CA VAL A 500 -3.54 -18.35 35.72
C VAL A 500 -5.02 -18.65 35.43
N PRO A 501 -5.64 -19.61 36.13
CA PRO A 501 -7.08 -19.86 36.01
C PRO A 501 -7.87 -18.68 36.59
N LEU A 502 -8.69 -18.08 35.73
CA LEU A 502 -9.54 -16.92 36.00
C LEU A 502 -11.01 -17.28 35.76
N PRO A 503 -11.76 -17.60 36.84
CA PRO A 503 -13.20 -17.81 36.74
C PRO A 503 -13.92 -16.51 36.40
N PRO A 504 -15.20 -16.58 35.98
CA PRO A 504 -16.03 -15.40 35.73
C PRO A 504 -16.06 -14.43 36.92
N GLY A 505 -15.81 -13.13 36.69
CA GLY A 505 -15.67 -12.12 37.75
C GLY A 505 -14.43 -12.26 38.63
N GLY A 506 -13.55 -13.22 38.33
CA GLY A 506 -12.40 -13.59 39.15
C GLY A 506 -11.30 -12.54 39.19
N ARG A 507 -10.56 -12.54 40.31
CA ARG A 507 -9.34 -11.75 40.49
C ARG A 507 -8.21 -12.65 40.97
N ARG A 508 -7.01 -12.43 40.41
CA ARG A 508 -5.78 -13.13 40.78
C ARG A 508 -4.63 -12.13 40.88
N ALA A 509 -3.68 -12.43 41.75
CA ALA A 509 -2.44 -11.69 41.87
C ALA A 509 -1.28 -12.65 41.63
N VAL A 510 -0.28 -12.20 40.87
CA VAL A 510 0.98 -12.90 40.65
C VAL A 510 2.11 -11.98 41.09
N THR A 511 3.02 -12.49 41.92
CA THR A 511 4.21 -11.77 42.38
C THR A 511 5.45 -12.54 41.92
N LEU A 512 6.28 -11.88 41.12
CA LEU A 512 7.59 -12.36 40.69
C LEU A 512 8.67 -11.58 41.45
N VAL A 513 9.63 -12.30 42.05
CA VAL A 513 10.77 -11.68 42.74
C VAL A 513 12.06 -12.33 42.26
N TYR A 514 13.00 -11.52 41.77
CA TYR A 514 14.33 -11.97 41.39
C TYR A 514 15.41 -10.97 41.82
N GLU A 515 16.62 -11.49 41.99
CA GLU A 515 17.79 -10.74 42.44
C GLU A 515 18.86 -10.74 41.33
N LEU A 516 19.41 -9.57 41.05
CA LEU A 516 20.59 -9.36 40.23
C LEU A 516 21.74 -9.05 41.20
N SER A 517 22.79 -9.86 41.18
CA SER A 517 23.95 -9.64 42.05
C SER A 517 25.22 -9.51 41.23
N ALA A 518 26.00 -8.47 41.51
CA ALA A 518 27.23 -8.21 40.76
C ALA A 518 28.37 -7.71 41.63
N SER A 519 29.60 -7.92 41.15
CA SER A 519 30.80 -7.40 41.79
C SER A 519 30.94 -5.89 41.61
N SER A 520 31.60 -5.22 42.55
CA SER A 520 31.92 -3.78 42.54
C SER A 520 32.66 -3.26 41.30
N LYS A 521 33.20 -4.16 40.46
CA LYS A 521 33.89 -3.83 39.21
C LYS A 521 32.95 -3.69 38.02
N VAL A 522 31.67 -4.04 38.17
CA VAL A 522 30.63 -3.90 37.14
C VAL A 522 29.85 -2.61 37.42
N SER A 523 29.90 -1.67 36.47
CA SER A 523 29.09 -0.45 36.48
C SER A 523 27.89 -0.61 35.54
N GLY A 524 26.75 0.02 35.87
CA GLY A 524 25.60 0.14 34.95
C GLY A 524 24.37 -0.71 35.25
N ILE A 525 24.33 -1.42 36.39
CA ILE A 525 23.21 -2.28 36.82
C ILE A 525 22.10 -1.47 37.49
#